data_AF-A0A9X1ST37-F1
#
_entry.id   AF-A0A9X1ST37-F1
#
_cell.length_a   1.000
_cell.length_b   1.000
_cell.length_c   1.000
_cell.angle_alpha   90.00
_cell.angle_beta   90.00
_cell.angle_gamma   90.00
#
_symmetry.space_group_name_H-M   'P 1'
#
loop_
_entity.id
_entity.type
_entity.pdbx_description
1 polymer ?
#
loop_
_entity_poly.entity_id
_entity_poly.type
_entity_poly.pdbx_seq_one_letter_code
_entity_poly.pdbx_strand_id
1 'polypeptide(L)'
;MKTARHMKTFNGPNPGQVKKLYRLDPPIEAAGSKRRYVIVSGVNVPFSGDETYIFPADESGKIVDFTELDGSFRGAIDHERALAGAGYEVA
;
A
#
# COMPACT_ATOMS: atom_id res chain seq x y z
N MET A 1 5.96 10.90 14.95
CA MET A 1 5.23 10.98 13.67
C MET A 1 5.47 9.67 12.92
N LYS A 2 4.42 9.04 12.36
CA LYS A 2 4.61 7.79 11.63
C LYS A 2 4.92 8.09 10.16
N THR A 3 5.92 7.44 9.59
CA THR A 3 6.39 7.72 8.22
C THR A 3 6.39 6.47 7.35
N ALA A 4 6.12 6.66 6.06
CA ALA A 4 6.16 5.64 5.04
C ALA A 4 7.17 6.06 3.96
N ARG A 5 8.36 5.46 3.99
CA ARG A 5 9.41 5.75 3.02
C ARG A 5 9.20 4.93 1.76
N HIS A 6 9.16 5.58 0.60
CA HIS A 6 9.14 4.87 -0.69
C HIS A 6 10.45 4.09 -0.90
N MET A 7 10.34 2.81 -1.27
CA MET A 7 11.49 1.93 -1.45
C MET A 7 11.66 1.50 -2.91
N LYS A 8 10.54 1.17 -3.58
CA LYS A 8 10.57 0.61 -4.94
C LYS A 8 9.22 0.81 -5.63
N THR A 9 9.26 0.99 -6.95
CA THR A 9 8.07 0.96 -7.82
C THR A 9 8.10 -0.32 -8.65
N PHE A 10 6.94 -0.95 -8.82
CA PHE A 10 6.75 -2.10 -9.70
C PHE A 10 5.76 -1.70 -10.78
N ASN A 11 6.14 -1.94 -12.03
CA ASN A 11 5.24 -1.80 -13.16
C ASN A 11 4.40 -3.08 -13.23
N GLY A 12 3.08 -2.94 -13.14
CA GLY A 12 2.16 -4.05 -13.31
C GLY A 12 2.10 -4.52 -14.76
N PRO A 13 1.59 -5.74 -15.02
CA PRO A 13 1.35 -6.21 -16.39
C PRO A 13 0.24 -5.42 -17.10
N ASN A 14 -0.63 -4.74 -16.33
CA ASN A 14 -1.76 -3.99 -16.86
C ASN A 14 -1.42 -2.50 -16.96
N PRO A 15 -1.70 -1.84 -18.09
CA PRO A 15 -1.60 -0.39 -18.22
C PRO A 15 -2.39 0.32 -17.11
N GLY A 16 -1.77 1.30 -16.46
CA GLY A 16 -2.37 2.07 -15.37
C GLY A 16 -2.29 1.45 -13.97
N GLN A 17 -1.79 0.21 -13.82
CA GLN A 17 -1.50 -0.34 -12.50
C GLN A 17 -0.17 0.21 -11.97
N VAL A 18 -0.20 0.82 -10.78
CA VAL A 18 1.00 1.32 -10.10
C VAL A 18 1.11 0.63 -8.74
N LYS A 19 2.20 -0.10 -8.54
CA LYS A 19 2.52 -0.72 -7.25
C LYS A 19 3.78 -0.09 -6.68
N LYS A 20 3.76 0.26 -5.40
CA LYS A 20 4.92 0.82 -4.70
C LYS A 20 5.12 0.12 -3.36
N LEU A 21 6.36 -0.25 -3.07
CA LEU A 21 6.78 -0.73 -1.76
C LEU A 21 7.13 0.46 -0.87
N TYR A 22 6.62 0.43 0.35
CA TYR A 22 6.97 1.39 1.39
C TYR A 22 7.52 0.68 2.62
N ARG A 23 8.48 1.33 3.29
CA ARG A 23 8.93 0.96 4.63
C ARG A 23 8.27 1.87 5.65
N LEU A 24 7.55 1.27 6.60
CA LEU A 24 6.84 1.94 7.67
C LEU A 24 7.72 2.10 8.91
N ASP A 25 7.64 3.26 9.53
CA ASP A 25 8.21 3.53 10.84
C ASP A 25 7.24 4.35 11.71
N PRO A 26 6.69 3.80 12.80
CA PRO A 26 6.87 2.43 13.30
C PRO A 26 6.24 1.36 12.39
N PRO A 27 6.48 0.05 12.61
CA PRO A 27 5.72 -1.01 11.96
C PRO A 27 4.21 -0.90 12.25
N ILE A 28 3.38 -1.29 11.29
CA ILE A 28 1.92 -1.42 11.47
C ILE A 28 1.57 -2.78 12.08
N GLU A 29 0.55 -2.83 12.93
CA GLU A 29 -0.03 -4.09 13.39
C GLU A 29 -0.95 -4.63 12.29
N ALA A 30 -0.72 -5.87 11.87
CA ALA A 30 -1.51 -6.56 10.85
C ALA A 30 -1.66 -8.03 11.24
N ALA A 31 -2.91 -8.51 11.36
CA ALA A 31 -3.24 -9.89 11.74
C ALA A 31 -2.48 -10.38 13.00
N GLY A 32 -2.33 -9.51 14.01
CA GLY A 32 -1.63 -9.82 15.26
C GLY A 32 -0.10 -9.85 15.17
N SER A 33 0.49 -9.33 14.09
CA SER A 33 1.94 -9.22 13.90
C SER A 33 2.36 -7.85 13.39
N LYS A 34 3.54 -7.39 13.81
CA LYS A 34 4.14 -6.13 13.32
C LYS A 34 4.73 -6.29 11.93
N ARG A 35 4.34 -5.41 11.00
CA ARG A 35 4.81 -5.38 9.61
C ARG A 35 5.48 -4.06 9.30
N ARG A 36 6.73 -4.15 8.83
CA ARG A 36 7.54 -2.98 8.48
C ARG A 36 7.42 -2.59 7.01
N TYR A 37 6.94 -3.48 6.16
CA TYR A 37 6.85 -3.26 4.73
C TYR A 37 5.42 -3.46 4.26
N VAL A 38 4.98 -2.59 3.35
CA VAL A 38 3.67 -2.68 2.71
C VAL A 38 3.79 -2.41 1.21
N ILE A 39 2.98 -3.10 0.43
CA ILE A 39 2.71 -2.76 -0.96
C ILE A 39 1.45 -1.92 -0.99
N VAL A 40 1.56 -0.73 -1.58
CA VAL A 40 0.40 0.08 -1.96
C VAL A 40 0.18 -0.10 -3.45
N SER A 41 -1.02 -0.53 -3.83
CA SER A 41 -1.39 -0.87 -5.21
C SER A 41 -2.54 0.02 -5.66
N GLY A 42 -2.27 0.93 -6.59
CA GLY A 42 -3.27 1.67 -7.34
C GLY A 42 -3.67 0.92 -8.60
N VAL A 43 -4.96 0.74 -8.84
CA VAL A 43 -5.49 0.01 -9.99
C VAL A 43 -6.85 0.56 -10.41
N ASN A 44 -7.09 0.64 -11.72
CA ASN A 44 -8.44 0.82 -12.26
C ASN A 44 -9.08 -0.56 -12.42
N VAL A 45 -10.10 -0.85 -11.64
CA VAL A 45 -10.82 -2.13 -11.61
C VAL A 45 -12.05 -2.02 -12.52
N PRO A 46 -12.29 -2.99 -13.41
CA PRO A 46 -13.50 -3.01 -14.23
C PRO A 46 -14.77 -2.90 -13.36
N PHE A 47 -15.69 -2.04 -13.76
CA PHE A 47 -17.00 -1.79 -13.12
C PHE A 47 -16.99 -1.07 -11.76
N SER A 48 -15.86 -1.01 -11.03
CA SER A 48 -15.75 -0.27 -9.76
C SER A 48 -14.86 0.98 -9.84
N GLY A 49 -14.07 1.13 -10.91
CA GLY A 49 -13.25 2.31 -11.16
C GLY A 49 -11.92 2.28 -10.41
N ASP A 50 -11.41 3.45 -10.04
CA ASP A 50 -10.10 3.58 -9.40
C ASP A 50 -10.13 3.12 -7.95
N GLU A 51 -9.17 2.28 -7.56
CA GLU A 51 -9.02 1.79 -6.20
C GLU A 51 -7.54 1.85 -5.77
N THR A 52 -7.30 2.09 -4.48
CA THR A 52 -5.96 2.02 -3.87
C THR A 52 -5.99 1.09 -2.66
N TYR A 53 -5.18 0.03 -2.71
CA TYR A 53 -5.10 -0.97 -1.64
C TYR A 53 -3.75 -0.96 -0.94
N ILE A 54 -3.73 -1.33 0.33
CA ILE A 54 -2.52 -1.54 1.13
C ILE A 54 -2.48 -2.99 1.60
N PHE A 55 -1.38 -3.69 1.33
CA PHE A 55 -1.16 -5.06 1.78
C PHE A 55 0.17 -5.19 2.55
N PRO A 56 0.24 -6.02 3.60
CA PRO A 56 1.49 -6.42 4.20
C PRO A 56 2.44 -7.04 3.18
N ALA A 57 3.71 -6.64 3.24
CA ALA A 57 4.75 -7.19 2.38
C ALA A 57 6.03 -7.52 3.16
N ASP A 58 6.95 -8.20 2.51
CA ASP A 58 8.35 -8.30 2.93
C ASP A 58 9.21 -7.19 2.30
N GLU A 59 10.50 -7.17 2.63
CA GLU A 59 11.46 -6.17 2.13
C GLU A 59 11.69 -6.22 0.61
N SER A 60 11.36 -7.34 -0.04
CA SER A 60 11.44 -7.48 -1.49
C SER A 60 10.20 -6.92 -2.21
N GLY A 61 9.13 -6.65 -1.45
CA GLY A 61 7.82 -6.24 -1.95
C GLY A 61 6.92 -7.40 -2.34
N LYS A 62 7.21 -8.61 -1.87
CA LYS A 62 6.27 -9.74 -1.98
C LYS A 62 5.18 -9.57 -0.92
N ILE A 63 3.92 -9.64 -1.34
CA ILE A 63 2.77 -9.64 -0.43
C ILE A 63 2.82 -10.91 0.42
N VAL A 64 2.76 -10.76 1.74
CA VAL A 64 2.82 -11.86 2.72
C VAL A 64 1.46 -12.19 3.33
N ASP A 65 0.48 -11.31 3.15
CA ASP A 65 -0.90 -11.46 3.57
C ASP A 65 -1.78 -10.63 2.61
N PHE A 66 -2.84 -11.22 2.09
CA PHE A 66 -3.78 -10.56 1.17
C PHE A 66 -4.97 -9.91 1.88
N THR A 67 -4.95 -9.85 3.22
CA THR A 67 -5.88 -9.04 4.00
C THR A 67 -5.50 -7.56 3.85
N GLU A 68 -6.42 -6.76 3.32
CA GLU A 68 -6.24 -5.31 3.16
C GLU A 68 -6.04 -4.64 4.52
N LEU A 69 -5.13 -3.66 4.57
CA LEU A 69 -4.94 -2.81 5.73
C LEU A 69 -5.83 -1.57 5.66
N ASP A 70 -6.10 -1.00 6.84
CA ASP A 70 -6.76 0.29 6.98
C ASP A 70 -6.09 1.36 6.11
N GLY A 71 -6.90 2.26 5.56
CA GLY A 71 -6.48 3.26 4.60
C GLY A 71 -6.70 2.87 3.14
N SER A 72 -6.91 1.59 2.83
CA SER A 72 -7.38 1.16 1.51
C SER A 72 -8.73 1.82 1.17
N PHE A 73 -8.91 2.28 -0.06
CA PHE A 73 -10.12 3.03 -0.45
C PHE A 73 -10.42 2.98 -1.95
N ARG A 74 -11.66 3.35 -2.30
CA ARG A 74 -12.16 3.49 -3.68
C ARG A 74 -12.33 4.95 -4.09
N GLY A 75 -12.24 5.21 -5.39
CA GLY A 75 -12.51 6.49 -6.03
C GLY A 75 -11.28 7.28 -6.46
N ALA A 76 -10.06 6.78 -6.24
CA ALA A 76 -8.83 7.36 -6.78
C ALA A 76 -7.64 6.38 -6.70
N ILE A 77 -6.64 6.61 -7.55
CA ILE A 77 -5.29 6.04 -7.43
C ILE A 77 -4.41 7.06 -6.69
N ASP A 78 -4.33 6.95 -5.35
CA ASP A 78 -3.58 7.88 -4.50
C ASP A 78 -2.95 7.14 -3.31
N HIS A 79 -1.64 6.89 -3.44
CA HIS A 79 -0.88 6.15 -2.44
C HIS A 79 -0.67 6.95 -1.15
N GLU A 80 -0.51 8.26 -1.26
CA GLU A 80 -0.27 9.14 -0.11
C GLU A 80 -1.53 9.23 0.74
N ARG A 81 -2.70 9.39 0.10
CA ARG A 81 -3.99 9.35 0.79
C ARG A 81 -4.24 8.00 1.47
N ALA A 82 -3.91 6.89 0.82
CA ALA A 82 -4.06 5.56 1.43
C ALA A 82 -3.18 5.44 2.69
N LEU A 83 -1.91 5.81 2.58
CA LEU A 83 -0.97 5.78 3.72
C LEU A 83 -1.38 6.74 4.84
N ALA A 84 -1.90 7.92 4.51
CA ALA A 84 -2.48 8.86 5.47
C ALA A 84 -3.68 8.26 6.20
N GLY A 85 -4.55 7.53 5.49
CA GLY A 85 -5.64 6.75 6.07
C GLY A 85 -5.17 5.65 7.02
N ALA A 86 -3.99 5.08 6.78
CA ALA A 86 -3.30 4.16 7.70
C ALA A 86 -2.55 4.87 8.85
N GLY A 87 -2.55 6.21 8.87
CA GLY A 87 -1.89 7.04 9.87
C GLY A 87 -0.42 7.31 9.62
N TYR A 88 0.06 7.20 8.37
CA TYR A 88 1.44 7.45 7.96
C TYR A 88 1.54 8.59 6.96
N GLU A 89 2.60 9.39 7.07
CA GLU A 89 2.95 10.39 6.05
C GLU A 89 4.07 9.85 5.15
N VAL A 90 4.02 10.17 3.86
CA VAL A 90 5.10 9.80 2.92
C VAL A 90 6.28 10.77 3.07
N ALA A 91 7.49 10.23 3.17
CA ALA A 91 8.74 10.97 3.36
C ALA A 91 9.85 10.51 2.40
#